data_AF-A0A960TUA8-F1
#
_entry.id   AF-A0A960TUA8-F1
#
_cell.length_a   1.000
_cell.length_b   1.000
_cell.length_c   1.000
_cell.angle_alpha   90.00
_cell.angle_beta   90.00
_cell.angle_gamma   90.00
#
_symmetry.space_group_name_H-M   'P 1'
#
loop_
_entity.id
_entity.type
_entity.pdbx_description
1 polymer ?
#
loop_
_entity_poly.entity_id
_entity_poly.type
_entity_poly.pdbx_seq_one_letter_code
_entity_poly.pdbx_strand_id
1 'polypeptide(L)'
;MSNRRKLLPALALLLLAGLLFWRAHAWSHLIQAMLPADSRPLAVAFPAELLDGTARAALIQDAAAAGFPHAALFRDAGVTAYAGPATCLACHPDVAFTDADGAERREDLLANLTRSAHYRFFTRHRDNVYGFDGSLADDFPMGKINRPCPKPGSFAMTAWAEIVVTQRGDTLSEGCGQCHIGGQPQAPLGEMMPFYGTLPVEKDAIDCLICHAARYDMDRKQVVPTGDGRWRWDQDRTLRAALTVGRPTAQA
;
A
#
# COMPACT_ATOMS: atom_id res chain seq x y z
N MET A 1 15.14 48.72 22.90
CA MET A 1 14.13 48.45 21.83
C MET A 1 14.42 47.08 21.22
N SER A 2 14.32 46.00 22.00
CA SER A 2 13.13 45.20 22.35
C SER A 2 12.85 44.10 21.32
N ASN A 3 13.51 42.95 21.56
CA ASN A 3 13.26 41.66 20.90
C ASN A 3 11.78 41.23 20.91
N ARG A 4 10.93 41.85 21.74
CA ARG A 4 9.48 41.57 21.79
C ARG A 4 8.74 41.88 20.48
N ARG A 5 9.20 42.85 19.67
CA ARG A 5 8.53 43.17 18.39
C ARG A 5 8.75 42.12 17.28
N LYS A 6 9.82 41.30 17.36
CA LYS A 6 10.07 40.22 16.40
C LYS A 6 9.45 38.87 16.84
N LEU A 7 9.19 38.70 18.14
CA LEU A 7 8.61 37.47 18.69
C LEU A 7 7.14 37.27 18.32
N LEU A 8 6.32 38.33 18.33
CA LEU A 8 4.89 38.26 18.00
C LEU A 8 4.58 37.75 16.58
N PRO A 9 5.19 38.26 15.49
CA PRO A 9 4.92 37.75 14.14
C PRO A 9 5.45 36.32 13.93
N ALA A 10 6.58 35.96 14.55
CA ALA A 10 7.10 34.60 14.51
C ALA A 10 6.14 33.61 15.23
N LEU A 11 5.59 34.00 16.37
CA LEU A 11 4.60 33.18 17.09
C LEU A 11 3.30 33.01 16.29
N ALA A 12 2.83 34.08 15.63
CA ALA A 12 1.64 34.03 14.79
C ALA A 12 1.83 33.12 13.56
N LEU A 13 3.00 33.16 12.92
CA LEU A 13 3.36 32.26 11.82
C LEU A 13 3.44 30.80 12.29
N LEU A 14 4.03 30.54 13.46
CA LEU A 14 4.09 29.19 14.03
C LEU A 14 2.70 28.66 14.39
N LEU A 15 1.82 29.50 14.94
CA LEU A 15 0.42 29.13 15.23
C LEU A 15 -0.36 28.85 13.95
N LEU A 16 -0.19 29.68 12.91
CA LEU A 16 -0.84 29.47 11.62
C LEU A 16 -0.34 28.18 10.95
N ALA A 17 0.98 27.95 10.94
CA ALA A 17 1.57 26.71 10.43
C ALA A 17 1.09 25.49 11.22
N GLY A 18 1.00 25.58 12.54
CA GLY A 18 0.45 24.53 13.41
C GLY A 18 -1.02 24.24 13.13
N LEU A 19 -1.84 25.27 12.92
CA LEU A 19 -3.26 25.14 12.54
C LEU A 19 -3.43 24.51 11.16
N LEU A 20 -2.61 24.90 10.18
CA LEU A 20 -2.64 24.32 8.84
C LEU A 20 -2.18 22.85 8.85
N PHE A 21 -1.13 22.54 9.61
CA PHE A 21 -0.64 21.18 9.80
C PHE A 21 -1.67 20.28 10.52
N TRP A 22 -2.28 20.80 11.58
CA TRP A 22 -3.35 20.11 12.31
C TRP A 22 -4.56 19.89 11.41
N ARG A 23 -4.97 20.90 10.62
CA ARG A 23 -6.04 20.72 9.63
C ARG A 23 -5.69 19.64 8.63
N ALA A 24 -4.49 19.60 8.08
CA ALA A 24 -4.10 18.59 7.10
C ALA A 24 -4.17 17.16 7.66
N HIS A 25 -3.76 16.93 8.91
CA HIS A 25 -3.74 15.59 9.51
C HIS A 25 -5.07 15.19 10.13
N ALA A 26 -5.79 16.14 10.75
CA ALA A 26 -7.12 15.89 11.31
C ALA A 26 -8.18 15.68 10.22
N TRP A 27 -7.95 16.20 9.01
CA TRP A 27 -8.90 16.07 7.91
C TRP A 27 -9.07 14.63 7.43
N SER A 28 -7.98 13.86 7.29
CA SER A 28 -8.08 12.43 6.95
C SER A 28 -8.89 11.65 7.98
N HIS A 29 -8.67 11.92 9.28
CA HIS A 29 -9.44 11.28 10.34
C HIS A 29 -10.91 11.70 10.34
N LEU A 30 -11.22 12.96 10.01
CA LEU A 30 -12.60 13.41 9.84
C LEU A 30 -13.28 12.72 8.66
N ILE A 31 -12.61 12.64 7.51
CA ILE A 31 -13.11 11.92 6.33
C ILE A 31 -13.36 10.45 6.70
N GLN A 32 -12.42 9.79 7.37
CA GLN A 32 -12.58 8.41 7.84
C GLN A 32 -13.82 8.28 8.74
N ALA A 33 -14.05 9.23 9.66
CA ALA A 33 -15.22 9.21 10.54
C ALA A 33 -16.55 9.37 9.78
N MET A 34 -16.52 9.98 8.60
CA MET A 34 -17.68 10.10 7.70
C MET A 34 -17.90 8.86 6.81
N LEU A 35 -16.89 8.01 6.62
CA LEU A 35 -17.05 6.76 5.89
C LEU A 35 -17.97 5.79 6.66
N PRO A 36 -18.73 4.94 5.94
CA PRO A 36 -19.40 3.78 6.51
C PRO A 36 -18.43 2.96 7.37
N ALA A 37 -18.90 2.43 8.51
CA ALA A 37 -18.04 1.79 9.50
C ALA A 37 -17.23 0.61 8.92
N ASP A 38 -17.83 -0.15 8.00
CA ASP A 38 -17.20 -1.25 7.28
C ASP A 38 -16.07 -0.82 6.34
N SER A 39 -16.10 0.44 5.88
CA SER A 39 -15.18 1.04 4.94
C SER A 39 -14.02 1.81 5.59
N ARG A 40 -13.97 1.89 6.92
CA ARG A 40 -12.92 2.63 7.65
C ARG A 40 -11.64 1.80 7.75
N PRO A 41 -10.45 2.40 7.55
CA PRO A 41 -9.19 1.71 7.81
C PRO A 41 -9.10 1.11 9.21
N LEU A 42 -8.48 -0.06 9.31
CA LEU A 42 -8.25 -0.82 10.53
C LEU A 42 -6.75 -1.02 10.75
N ALA A 43 -6.32 -1.02 12.01
CA ALA A 43 -5.02 -1.57 12.37
C ALA A 43 -5.08 -3.10 12.19
N VAL A 44 -4.50 -3.59 11.09
CA VAL A 44 -4.48 -5.01 10.76
C VAL A 44 -3.15 -5.62 11.19
N ALA A 45 -3.21 -6.73 11.93
CA ALA A 45 -2.04 -7.54 12.20
C ALA A 45 -1.80 -8.53 11.06
N PHE A 46 -0.60 -8.48 10.49
CA PHE A 46 -0.09 -9.51 9.58
C PHE A 46 0.98 -10.30 10.34
N PRO A 47 0.76 -11.59 10.66
CA PRO A 47 1.73 -12.37 11.42
C PRO A 47 3.06 -12.45 10.69
N ALA A 48 4.10 -11.88 11.28
CA ALA A 48 5.47 -12.05 10.80
C ALA A 48 6.06 -13.32 11.43
N GLU A 49 6.63 -14.19 10.60
CA GLU A 49 7.31 -15.39 11.07
C GLU A 49 8.68 -15.01 11.64
N LEU A 50 8.88 -15.25 12.94
CA LEU A 50 10.19 -15.14 13.57
C LEU A 50 10.96 -16.43 13.35
N LEU A 51 12.11 -16.34 12.70
CA LEU A 51 12.97 -17.49 12.46
C LEU A 51 14.12 -17.55 13.48
N ASP A 52 14.42 -18.75 13.96
CA ASP A 52 15.61 -18.98 14.76
C ASP A 52 16.90 -18.79 13.93
N GLY A 53 18.05 -18.71 14.61
CA GLY A 53 19.33 -18.45 13.96
C GLY A 53 19.71 -19.46 12.87
N THR A 54 19.35 -20.73 13.03
CA THR A 54 19.71 -21.80 12.09
C THR A 54 18.83 -21.76 10.85
N ALA A 55 17.51 -21.72 11.04
CA ALA A 55 16.55 -21.60 9.95
C ALA A 55 16.76 -20.31 9.15
N ARG A 56 17.00 -19.20 9.84
CA ARG A 56 17.33 -17.91 9.22
C ARG A 56 18.62 -17.99 8.39
N ALA A 57 19.69 -18.56 8.95
CA ALA A 57 20.96 -18.66 8.23
C ALA A 57 20.83 -19.51 6.96
N ALA A 58 20.07 -20.62 7.02
CA ALA A 58 19.80 -21.46 5.87
C ALA A 58 19.05 -20.71 4.76
N LEU A 59 18.00 -19.94 5.09
CA LEU A 59 17.27 -19.14 4.11
C LEU A 59 18.13 -18.03 3.50
N ILE A 60 18.94 -17.35 4.31
CA ILE A 60 19.86 -16.31 3.82
C ILE A 60 20.87 -16.93 2.86
N GLN A 61 21.44 -18.10 3.21
CA GLN A 61 22.40 -18.79 2.37
C GLN A 61 21.77 -19.22 1.05
N ASP A 62 20.56 -19.79 1.07
CA ASP A 62 19.81 -20.17 -0.13
C ASP A 62 19.53 -18.96 -1.03
N ALA A 63 19.03 -17.86 -0.47
CA ALA A 63 18.75 -16.65 -1.23
C ALA A 63 20.03 -16.00 -1.80
N ALA A 64 21.12 -16.00 -1.04
CA ALA A 64 22.42 -15.49 -1.49
C ALA A 64 23.00 -16.37 -2.62
N ALA A 65 22.91 -17.70 -2.51
CA ALA A 65 23.32 -18.63 -3.55
C ALA A 65 22.50 -18.46 -4.83
N ALA A 66 21.23 -18.08 -4.71
CA ALA A 66 20.36 -17.72 -5.83
C ALA A 66 20.59 -16.28 -6.36
N GLY A 67 21.57 -15.54 -5.82
CA GLY A 67 21.97 -14.22 -6.32
C GLY A 67 21.10 -13.06 -5.86
N PHE A 68 20.27 -13.23 -4.83
CA PHE A 68 19.46 -12.14 -4.31
C PHE A 68 20.27 -11.21 -3.39
N PRO A 69 20.39 -9.90 -3.71
CA PRO A 69 21.24 -8.98 -2.96
C PRO A 69 20.70 -8.70 -1.54
N HIS A 70 19.38 -8.77 -1.37
CA HIS A 70 18.73 -8.57 -0.08
C HIS A 70 19.13 -9.64 0.96
N ALA A 71 19.62 -10.80 0.53
CA ALA A 71 20.11 -11.83 1.45
C ALA A 71 21.27 -11.33 2.32
N ALA A 72 22.27 -10.69 1.70
CA ALA A 72 23.40 -10.12 2.42
C ALA A 72 22.96 -8.91 3.27
N LEU A 73 22.14 -8.02 2.71
CA LEU A 73 21.66 -6.83 3.42
C LEU A 73 20.86 -7.19 4.69
N PHE A 74 19.97 -8.19 4.59
CA PHE A 74 19.14 -8.61 5.72
C PHE A 74 19.95 -9.37 6.76
N ARG A 75 20.97 -10.12 6.33
CA ARG A 75 21.94 -10.73 7.24
C ARG A 75 22.62 -9.67 8.09
N ASP A 76 23.21 -8.68 7.43
CA ASP A 76 24.06 -7.65 8.03
C ASP A 76 23.25 -6.68 8.90
N ALA A 77 22.01 -6.38 8.50
CA ALA A 77 21.05 -5.59 9.29
C ALA A 77 20.40 -6.37 10.45
N GLY A 78 20.69 -7.68 10.60
CA GLY A 78 20.12 -8.49 11.68
C GLY A 78 18.60 -8.72 11.58
N VAL A 79 18.02 -8.60 10.38
CA VAL A 79 16.57 -8.80 10.17
C VAL A 79 16.21 -10.25 10.42
N THR A 80 15.37 -10.52 11.43
CA THR A 80 14.91 -11.87 11.83
C THR A 80 13.47 -12.17 11.44
N ALA A 81 12.70 -11.15 11.09
CA ALA A 81 11.32 -11.24 10.62
C ALA A 81 11.03 -10.07 9.67
N TYR A 82 10.08 -10.26 8.75
CA TYR A 82 9.61 -9.19 7.86
C TYR A 82 8.33 -8.55 8.42
N ALA A 83 8.47 -7.35 8.98
CA ALA A 83 7.39 -6.59 9.62
C ALA A 83 6.64 -5.68 8.62
N GLY A 84 6.59 -6.08 7.35
CA GLY A 84 5.98 -5.30 6.30
C GLY A 84 6.77 -4.06 5.89
N PRO A 85 6.10 -2.94 5.53
CA PRO A 85 6.75 -1.74 5.02
C PRO A 85 7.83 -1.19 5.96
N ALA A 86 7.64 -1.30 7.27
CA ALA A 86 8.62 -0.85 8.26
C ALA A 86 10.02 -1.48 8.06
N THR A 87 10.08 -2.76 7.66
CA THR A 87 11.37 -3.42 7.35
C THR A 87 12.04 -2.80 6.12
N CYS A 88 11.27 -2.48 5.07
CA CYS A 88 11.80 -1.84 3.86
C CYS A 88 12.25 -0.41 4.13
N LEU A 89 11.45 0.36 4.87
CA LEU A 89 11.66 1.78 5.14
C LEU A 89 12.86 2.06 6.04
N ALA A 90 13.32 1.07 6.80
CA ALA A 90 14.58 1.16 7.55
C ALA A 90 15.80 1.40 6.64
N CYS A 91 15.74 0.96 5.37
CA CYS A 91 16.79 1.16 4.38
C CYS A 91 16.36 2.04 3.18
N HIS A 92 15.06 2.07 2.88
CA HIS A 92 14.47 2.79 1.75
C HIS A 92 13.44 3.84 2.20
N PRO A 93 13.83 4.87 2.98
CA PRO A 93 12.90 5.95 3.33
C PRO A 93 12.53 6.79 2.10
N ASP A 94 13.45 6.87 1.14
CA ASP A 94 13.24 7.53 -0.15
C ASP A 94 13.43 6.55 -1.31
N VAL A 95 12.83 6.90 -2.45
CA VAL A 95 13.06 6.27 -3.75
C VAL A 95 13.72 7.27 -4.69
N ALA A 96 14.70 6.81 -5.48
CA ALA A 96 15.25 7.55 -6.61
C ALA A 96 14.80 6.90 -7.92
N PHE A 97 14.36 7.70 -8.88
CA PHE A 97 13.89 7.23 -10.18
C PHE A 97 14.10 8.29 -11.27
N THR A 98 14.25 7.83 -12.51
CA THR A 98 14.19 8.66 -13.71
C THR A 98 12.74 8.85 -14.13
N ASP A 99 12.27 10.07 -14.25
CA ASP A 99 10.92 10.41 -14.67
C ASP A 99 10.78 10.41 -16.21
N ALA A 100 9.56 10.54 -16.73
CA ALA A 100 9.27 10.51 -18.16
C ALA A 100 9.95 11.65 -18.95
N ASP A 101 10.30 12.75 -18.29
CA ASP A 101 11.07 13.86 -18.84
C ASP A 101 12.60 13.61 -18.85
N GLY A 102 13.04 12.44 -18.36
CA GLY A 102 14.44 12.06 -18.23
C GLY A 102 15.13 12.66 -17.00
N ALA A 103 14.42 13.39 -16.15
CA ALA A 103 15.00 13.96 -14.93
C ALA A 103 15.10 12.90 -13.82
N GLU A 104 16.24 12.91 -13.12
CA GLU A 104 16.41 12.12 -11.89
C GLU A 104 15.67 12.81 -10.74
N ARG A 105 14.78 12.07 -10.07
CA ARG A 105 14.01 12.53 -8.91
C ARG A 105 14.28 11.66 -7.70
N ARG A 106 14.14 12.26 -6.52
CA ARG A 106 14.17 11.56 -5.24
C ARG A 106 12.99 12.01 -4.40
N GLU A 107 12.21 11.06 -3.91
CA GLU A 107 10.99 11.32 -3.14
C GLU A 107 10.86 10.37 -1.95
N ASP A 108 10.12 10.77 -0.92
CA ASP A 108 9.68 9.87 0.15
C ASP A 108 8.94 8.67 -0.47
N LEU A 109 9.40 7.45 -0.14
CA LEU A 109 8.95 6.22 -0.79
C LEU A 109 7.45 6.01 -0.60
N LEU A 110 6.94 6.17 0.63
CA LEU A 110 5.53 5.93 0.91
C LEU A 110 4.66 6.99 0.26
N ALA A 111 5.07 8.25 0.30
CA ALA A 111 4.32 9.34 -0.31
C ALA A 111 4.27 9.19 -1.83
N ASN A 112 5.36 8.74 -2.46
CA ASN A 112 5.37 8.39 -3.88
C ASN A 112 4.42 7.21 -4.17
N LEU A 113 4.54 6.12 -3.41
CA LEU A 113 3.72 4.92 -3.57
C LEU A 113 2.23 5.20 -3.39
N THR A 114 1.82 5.91 -2.33
CA THR A 114 0.41 6.18 -2.04
C THR A 114 -0.21 7.19 -3.02
N ARG A 115 0.59 7.96 -3.77
CA ARG A 115 0.10 8.80 -4.87
C ARG A 115 -0.07 8.03 -6.19
N SER A 116 0.51 6.83 -6.30
CA SER A 116 0.50 6.04 -7.53
C SER A 116 -0.88 5.45 -7.86
N ALA A 117 -1.07 5.10 -9.13
CA ALA A 117 -2.26 4.38 -9.60
C ALA A 117 -2.39 2.99 -8.93
N HIS A 118 -1.26 2.31 -8.67
CA HIS A 118 -1.22 1.01 -8.03
C HIS A 118 -1.82 1.05 -6.62
N TYR A 119 -1.52 2.09 -5.85
CA TYR A 119 -2.15 2.27 -4.54
C TYR A 119 -3.57 2.77 -4.67
N ARG A 120 -3.77 3.92 -5.33
CA ARG A 120 -5.08 4.62 -5.34
C ARG A 120 -6.17 3.84 -6.07
N PHE A 121 -5.77 2.89 -6.92
CA PHE A 121 -6.66 2.12 -7.80
C PHE A 121 -7.36 2.97 -8.87
N PHE A 122 -6.89 4.21 -9.06
CA PHE A 122 -7.38 5.12 -10.08
C PHE A 122 -6.29 6.10 -10.53
N THR A 123 -6.47 6.65 -11.74
CA THR A 123 -5.78 7.84 -12.23
C THR A 123 -6.79 8.96 -12.46
N ARG A 124 -6.33 10.17 -12.77
CA ARG A 124 -7.19 11.22 -13.35
C ARG A 124 -7.00 11.40 -14.83
N HIS A 125 -5.79 11.13 -15.32
CA HIS A 125 -5.45 11.19 -16.73
C HIS A 125 -5.62 9.82 -17.39
N ARG A 126 -6.27 9.77 -18.56
CA ARG A 126 -6.46 8.56 -19.37
C ARG A 126 -6.50 8.88 -20.85
N ASP A 127 -5.91 8.00 -21.64
CA ASP A 127 -5.93 8.12 -23.10
C ASP A 127 -6.95 7.17 -23.76
N ASN A 128 -7.71 6.39 -22.97
CA ASN A 128 -8.46 5.23 -23.48
C ASN A 128 -9.80 4.94 -22.79
N VAL A 129 -10.39 5.90 -22.09
CA VAL A 129 -11.74 5.76 -21.52
C VAL A 129 -12.62 6.83 -22.12
N TYR A 130 -13.75 6.41 -22.68
CA TYR A 130 -14.69 7.29 -23.36
C TYR A 130 -16.06 7.21 -22.69
N GLY A 131 -16.74 8.36 -22.59
CA GLY A 131 -18.10 8.47 -22.11
C GLY A 131 -19.11 7.87 -23.09
N PHE A 132 -20.38 7.78 -22.66
CA PHE A 132 -21.47 7.33 -23.53
C PHE A 132 -21.73 8.25 -24.72
N ASP A 133 -21.24 9.49 -24.66
CA ASP A 133 -21.24 10.47 -25.73
C ASP A 133 -20.06 10.30 -26.72
N GLY A 134 -19.19 9.31 -26.49
CA GLY A 134 -18.00 9.07 -27.30
C GLY A 134 -16.86 10.06 -27.07
N SER A 135 -17.00 10.98 -26.11
CA SER A 135 -15.93 11.90 -25.71
C SER A 135 -14.95 11.21 -24.76
N LEU A 136 -13.70 11.66 -24.71
CA LEU A 136 -12.72 11.13 -23.76
C LEU A 136 -13.17 11.50 -22.34
N ALA A 137 -13.36 10.48 -21.50
CA ALA A 137 -13.71 10.62 -20.11
C ALA A 137 -12.42 10.81 -19.28
N ASP A 138 -11.93 12.04 -19.28
CA ASP A 138 -10.68 12.47 -18.61
C ASP A 138 -10.94 13.45 -17.44
N ASP A 139 -9.93 13.68 -16.60
CA ASP A 139 -9.93 14.61 -15.43
C ASP A 139 -10.90 14.27 -14.28
N PHE A 140 -11.15 12.97 -14.06
CA PHE A 140 -11.82 12.52 -12.83
C PHE A 140 -11.29 11.17 -12.31
N PRO A 141 -11.33 10.93 -10.98
CA PRO A 141 -10.90 9.67 -10.37
C PRO A 141 -11.69 8.46 -10.88
N MET A 142 -11.03 7.58 -11.63
CA MET A 142 -11.60 6.32 -12.11
C MET A 142 -10.50 5.24 -12.27
N GLY A 143 -10.88 3.99 -12.10
CA GLY A 143 -10.02 2.83 -12.33
C GLY A 143 -10.56 2.01 -13.50
N LYS A 144 -9.68 1.40 -14.30
CA LYS A 144 -10.08 0.40 -15.29
C LYS A 144 -9.26 -0.87 -15.07
N ILE A 145 -9.94 -1.98 -14.85
CA ILE A 145 -9.34 -3.31 -14.95
C ILE A 145 -9.64 -3.77 -16.39
N ASN A 146 -8.64 -3.78 -17.27
CA ASN A 146 -8.76 -4.35 -18.63
C ASN A 146 -8.82 -5.89 -18.63
N ARG A 147 -9.00 -6.52 -17.47
CA ARG A 147 -8.98 -7.96 -17.27
C ARG A 147 -10.42 -8.48 -17.09
N PRO A 148 -10.80 -9.59 -17.74
CA PRO A 148 -12.12 -10.19 -17.63
C PRO A 148 -12.31 -10.83 -16.25
N CYS A 149 -12.57 -10.02 -15.23
CA CYS A 149 -13.37 -10.43 -14.08
C CYS A 149 -14.83 -10.14 -14.46
N PRO A 150 -15.81 -11.04 -14.19
CA PRO A 150 -17.22 -10.76 -14.48
C PRO A 150 -17.77 -9.57 -13.67
N LYS A 151 -16.99 -9.02 -12.73
CA LYS A 151 -17.30 -7.82 -11.95
C LYS A 151 -16.61 -6.60 -12.59
N PRO A 152 -17.36 -5.59 -13.05
CA PRO A 152 -16.76 -4.34 -13.52
C PRO A 152 -15.88 -3.70 -12.43
N GLY A 153 -14.79 -3.03 -12.83
CA GLY A 153 -13.86 -2.42 -11.86
C GLY A 153 -14.49 -1.40 -10.92
N SER A 154 -15.64 -0.82 -11.29
CA SER A 154 -16.47 0.04 -10.42
C SER A 154 -17.03 -0.69 -9.19
N PHE A 155 -17.05 -2.03 -9.18
CA PHE A 155 -17.49 -2.84 -8.06
C PHE A 155 -16.35 -3.24 -7.12
N ALA A 156 -15.13 -2.74 -7.32
CA ALA A 156 -14.02 -3.02 -6.39
C ALA A 156 -14.36 -2.62 -4.95
N MET A 157 -15.26 -1.65 -4.76
CA MET A 157 -15.74 -1.20 -3.47
C MET A 157 -16.73 -2.14 -2.79
N THR A 158 -17.33 -3.08 -3.52
CA THR A 158 -18.32 -4.02 -2.97
C THR A 158 -17.91 -5.46 -3.16
N ALA A 159 -16.73 -5.69 -3.74
CA ALA A 159 -16.18 -7.02 -3.98
C ALA A 159 -14.66 -7.00 -3.73
N TRP A 160 -14.23 -6.34 -2.65
CA TRP A 160 -12.81 -6.19 -2.34
C TRP A 160 -12.19 -7.50 -1.91
N ALA A 161 -12.70 -8.09 -0.82
CA ALA A 161 -12.24 -9.33 -0.21
C ALA A 161 -13.47 -10.18 0.13
N GLU A 162 -13.73 -11.20 -0.68
CA GLU A 162 -14.93 -12.01 -0.64
C GLU A 162 -14.59 -13.48 -0.47
N ILE A 163 -15.45 -14.17 0.28
CA ILE A 163 -15.44 -15.64 0.37
C ILE A 163 -16.60 -16.16 -0.46
N VAL A 164 -16.30 -16.98 -1.46
CA VAL A 164 -17.30 -17.62 -2.33
C VAL A 164 -17.35 -19.12 -2.03
N VAL A 165 -18.54 -19.61 -1.70
CA VAL A 165 -18.78 -21.05 -1.54
C VAL A 165 -19.36 -21.60 -2.85
N THR A 166 -18.66 -22.56 -3.45
CA THR A 166 -19.08 -23.21 -4.68
C THR A 166 -20.25 -24.17 -4.42
N GLN A 167 -20.91 -24.63 -5.50
CA GLN A 167 -21.96 -25.65 -5.41
C GLN A 167 -21.49 -26.97 -4.79
N ARG A 168 -20.19 -27.27 -4.85
CA ARG A 168 -19.59 -28.46 -4.23
C ARG A 168 -19.26 -28.28 -2.75
N GLY A 169 -19.45 -27.07 -2.22
CA GLY A 169 -19.07 -26.71 -0.85
C GLY A 169 -17.62 -26.23 -0.70
N ASP A 170 -16.84 -26.16 -1.78
CA ASP A 170 -15.49 -25.59 -1.73
C ASP A 170 -15.55 -24.08 -1.44
N THR A 171 -14.63 -23.58 -0.62
CA THR A 171 -14.50 -22.17 -0.29
C THR A 171 -13.36 -21.54 -1.08
N LEU A 172 -13.64 -20.44 -1.79
CA LEU A 172 -12.68 -19.71 -2.61
C LEU A 172 -12.51 -18.27 -2.10
N SER A 173 -11.26 -17.81 -2.04
CA SER A 173 -10.92 -16.40 -1.86
C SER A 173 -11.09 -15.67 -3.19
N GLU A 174 -11.98 -14.68 -3.24
CA GLU A 174 -12.32 -13.93 -4.45
C GLU A 174 -12.34 -12.43 -4.17
N GLY A 175 -12.26 -11.61 -5.22
CA GLY A 175 -12.40 -10.16 -5.11
C GLY A 175 -11.25 -9.35 -5.70
N CYS A 176 -11.49 -8.06 -5.88
CA CYS A 176 -10.60 -7.15 -6.58
C CYS A 176 -9.28 -6.88 -5.84
N GLY A 177 -9.27 -7.03 -4.51
CA GLY A 177 -8.08 -6.78 -3.68
C GLY A 177 -6.98 -7.83 -3.83
N GLN A 178 -7.24 -8.96 -4.49
CA GLN A 178 -6.26 -10.06 -4.64
C GLN A 178 -4.95 -9.57 -5.27
N CYS A 179 -5.05 -8.69 -6.27
CA CYS A 179 -3.92 -8.14 -7.01
C CYS A 179 -3.43 -6.80 -6.45
N HIS A 180 -4.08 -6.28 -5.40
CA HIS A 180 -3.78 -4.95 -4.87
C HIS A 180 -2.70 -5.02 -3.79
N ILE A 181 -1.92 -3.94 -3.70
CA ILE A 181 -0.82 -3.78 -2.74
C ILE A 181 -1.31 -3.40 -1.33
N GLY A 182 -2.60 -3.15 -1.12
CA GLY A 182 -3.18 -2.77 0.16
C GLY A 182 -3.80 -3.97 0.87
N GLY A 183 -3.59 -4.08 2.18
CA GLY A 183 -4.14 -5.12 3.04
C GLY A 183 -5.33 -4.70 3.90
N GLN A 184 -5.89 -3.52 3.63
CA GLN A 184 -7.09 -3.04 4.33
C GLN A 184 -8.32 -3.86 3.93
N PRO A 185 -9.38 -3.90 4.77
CA PRO A 185 -10.64 -4.57 4.44
C PRO A 185 -11.37 -4.02 3.22
N GLN A 186 -10.96 -2.85 2.73
CA GLN A 186 -11.59 -2.15 1.62
C GLN A 186 -10.51 -1.50 0.73
N ALA A 187 -10.86 -1.24 -0.54
CA ALA A 187 -10.01 -0.40 -1.40
C ALA A 187 -9.81 1.00 -0.78
N PRO A 188 -8.76 1.75 -1.13
CA PRO A 188 -8.40 3.01 -0.46
C PRO A 188 -9.33 4.18 -0.83
N LEU A 189 -10.59 4.11 -0.37
CA LEU A 189 -11.65 5.09 -0.63
C LEU A 189 -11.30 6.51 -0.22
N GLY A 190 -10.53 6.65 0.86
CA GLY A 190 -10.11 7.95 1.35
C GLY A 190 -9.40 8.74 0.25
N GLU A 191 -8.54 8.10 -0.55
CA GLU A 191 -7.77 8.76 -1.62
C GLU A 191 -8.64 9.37 -2.73
N MET A 192 -9.90 8.93 -2.86
CA MET A 192 -10.88 9.53 -3.78
C MET A 192 -11.45 10.86 -3.24
N MET A 193 -11.36 11.08 -1.93
CA MET A 193 -11.89 12.27 -1.26
C MET A 193 -10.89 13.43 -1.32
N PRO A 194 -11.34 14.67 -1.59
CA PRO A 194 -10.46 15.84 -1.58
C PRO A 194 -9.73 16.00 -0.24
N PHE A 195 -8.43 16.24 -0.33
CA PHE A 195 -7.53 16.49 0.82
C PHE A 195 -7.35 15.33 1.79
N TYR A 196 -7.77 14.11 1.43
CA TYR A 196 -7.37 12.93 2.18
C TYR A 196 -5.90 12.62 1.93
N GLY A 197 -5.19 12.29 3.00
CA GLY A 197 -3.91 11.60 2.94
C GLY A 197 -3.99 10.27 3.66
N THR A 198 -3.49 9.22 3.02
CA THR A 198 -3.37 7.86 3.57
C THR A 198 -2.85 7.87 5.02
N LEU A 199 -3.60 7.23 5.92
CA LEU A 199 -3.30 7.12 7.34
C LEU A 199 -2.15 6.11 7.61
N PRO A 200 -1.46 6.21 8.76
CA PRO A 200 -0.40 5.26 9.13
C PRO A 200 -0.86 3.79 9.08
N VAL A 201 -2.03 3.47 9.62
CA VAL A 201 -2.57 2.10 9.61
C VAL A 201 -2.80 1.54 8.21
N GLU A 202 -3.11 2.40 7.24
CA GLU A 202 -3.24 2.01 5.83
C GLU A 202 -1.87 1.75 5.21
N LYS A 203 -0.89 2.61 5.51
CA LYS A 203 0.50 2.44 5.08
C LYS A 203 1.12 1.17 5.63
N ASP A 204 0.88 0.84 6.89
CA ASP A 204 1.38 -0.38 7.54
C ASP A 204 0.81 -1.66 6.89
N ALA A 205 -0.39 -1.56 6.33
CA ALA A 205 -1.04 -2.64 5.62
C ALA A 205 -0.57 -2.79 4.16
N ILE A 206 0.43 -2.03 3.70
CA ILE A 206 0.97 -2.17 2.35
C ILE A 206 1.78 -3.47 2.22
N ASP A 207 1.56 -4.17 1.11
CA ASP A 207 2.28 -5.34 0.65
C ASP A 207 3.35 -4.92 -0.36
N CYS A 208 4.59 -4.73 0.09
CA CYS A 208 5.68 -4.45 -0.84
C CYS A 208 6.10 -5.71 -1.61
N LEU A 209 5.92 -6.89 -1.02
CA LEU A 209 6.50 -8.13 -1.55
C LEU A 209 5.72 -8.67 -2.74
N ILE A 210 4.41 -8.40 -2.86
CA ILE A 210 3.59 -8.87 -3.99
C ILE A 210 4.18 -8.50 -5.35
N CYS A 211 4.87 -7.36 -5.45
CA CYS A 211 5.56 -6.92 -6.67
C CYS A 211 7.07 -7.16 -6.64
N HIS A 212 7.68 -7.12 -5.45
CA HIS A 212 9.14 -7.10 -5.33
C HIS A 212 9.77 -8.47 -5.06
N ALA A 213 9.06 -9.42 -4.45
CA ALA A 213 9.62 -10.73 -4.13
C ALA A 213 9.55 -11.66 -5.34
N ALA A 214 10.70 -12.24 -5.71
CA ALA A 214 10.74 -13.26 -6.75
C ALA A 214 10.10 -14.59 -6.31
N ARG A 215 9.95 -14.81 -5.00
CA ARG A 215 9.35 -16.01 -4.40
C ARG A 215 8.19 -15.65 -3.46
N TYR A 216 7.27 -14.81 -3.93
CA TYR A 216 6.04 -14.51 -3.22
C TYR A 216 5.11 -15.73 -3.20
N ASP A 217 4.64 -16.13 -2.01
CA ASP A 217 3.73 -17.24 -1.82
C ASP A 217 2.26 -16.79 -1.99
N MET A 218 1.70 -17.04 -3.18
CA MET A 218 0.30 -16.72 -3.47
C MET A 218 -0.69 -17.55 -2.65
N ASP A 219 -0.29 -18.70 -2.08
CA ASP A 219 -1.17 -19.48 -1.21
C ASP A 219 -1.43 -18.76 0.12
N ARG A 220 -0.59 -17.78 0.48
CA ARG A 220 -0.82 -16.87 1.61
C ARG A 220 -1.71 -15.68 1.26
N LYS A 221 -1.92 -15.37 -0.02
CA LYS A 221 -2.81 -14.30 -0.47
C LYS A 221 -4.26 -14.78 -0.43
N GLN A 222 -4.79 -14.99 0.77
CA GLN A 222 -6.14 -15.50 1.01
C GLN A 222 -7.01 -14.46 1.70
N VAL A 223 -8.33 -14.57 1.53
CA VAL A 223 -9.27 -13.75 2.28
C VAL A 223 -9.40 -14.33 3.69
N VAL A 224 -9.14 -13.49 4.69
CA VAL A 224 -9.16 -13.87 6.12
C VAL A 224 -9.99 -12.88 6.92
N PRO A 225 -10.60 -13.30 8.04
CA PRO A 225 -11.38 -12.40 8.87
C PRO A 225 -10.45 -11.49 9.68
N THR A 226 -10.88 -10.26 9.92
CA THR A 226 -10.32 -9.36 10.92
C THR A 226 -10.96 -9.61 12.28
N GLY A 227 -10.36 -9.07 13.35
CA GLY A 227 -10.90 -9.18 14.70
C GLY A 227 -12.28 -8.53 14.90
N ASP A 228 -12.68 -7.62 14.00
CA ASP A 228 -14.00 -6.98 14.00
C ASP A 228 -15.00 -7.61 13.01
N GLY A 229 -14.68 -8.78 12.45
CA GLY A 229 -15.58 -9.58 11.60
C GLY A 229 -15.65 -9.17 10.13
N ARG A 230 -14.80 -8.22 9.68
CA ARG A 230 -14.65 -7.88 8.27
C ARG A 230 -13.70 -8.84 7.57
N TRP A 231 -13.74 -8.86 6.24
CA TRP A 231 -12.84 -9.64 5.42
C TRP A 231 -11.71 -8.78 4.87
N ARG A 232 -10.51 -9.35 4.76
CA ARG A 232 -9.35 -8.68 4.16
C ARG A 232 -8.51 -9.69 3.38
N TRP A 233 -7.67 -9.21 2.48
CA TRP A 233 -6.61 -10.02 1.91
C TRP A 233 -5.44 -10.13 2.89
N ASP A 234 -4.97 -11.36 3.09
CA ASP A 234 -3.71 -11.62 3.76
C ASP A 234 -2.52 -11.38 2.83
N GLN A 235 -1.31 -11.51 3.36
CA GLN A 235 -0.09 -11.16 2.65
C GLN A 235 1.02 -12.16 3.00
N ASP A 236 1.90 -12.43 2.05
CA ASP A 236 3.14 -13.12 2.37
C ASP A 236 4.07 -12.19 3.17
N ARG A 237 4.11 -12.39 4.49
CA ARG A 237 5.04 -11.70 5.40
C ARG A 237 6.25 -12.56 5.78
N THR A 238 6.58 -13.58 5.00
CA THR A 238 7.71 -14.48 5.33
C THR A 238 9.05 -13.82 5.04
N LEU A 239 10.06 -14.18 5.85
CA LEU A 239 11.44 -13.80 5.55
C LEU A 239 11.92 -14.41 4.23
N ARG A 240 11.41 -15.60 3.87
CA ARG A 240 11.71 -16.28 2.61
C ARG A 240 11.40 -15.38 1.41
N ALA A 241 10.20 -14.79 1.33
CA ALA A 241 9.85 -13.89 0.24
C ALA A 241 10.69 -12.61 0.28
N ALA A 242 10.85 -12.01 1.46
CA ALA A 242 11.58 -10.75 1.65
C ALA A 242 13.07 -10.84 1.24
N LEU A 243 13.72 -11.99 1.46
CA LEU A 243 15.11 -12.22 1.03
C LEU A 243 15.27 -12.25 -0.49
N THR A 244 14.18 -12.47 -1.23
CA THR A 244 14.16 -12.53 -2.70
C THR A 244 13.70 -11.24 -3.36
N VAL A 245 13.69 -10.13 -2.61
CA VAL A 245 13.36 -8.82 -3.16
C VAL A 245 14.30 -8.47 -4.30
N GLY A 246 13.71 -8.11 -5.44
CA GLY A 246 14.37 -7.64 -6.64
C GLY A 246 13.65 -6.44 -7.25
N ARG A 247 14.04 -6.10 -8.47
CA ARG A 247 13.32 -5.12 -9.29
C ARG A 247 12.06 -5.79 -9.85
N PRO A 248 10.86 -5.19 -9.67
CA PRO A 248 9.65 -5.71 -10.30
C PRO A 248 9.84 -5.78 -11.81
N THR A 249 9.49 -6.91 -12.41
CA THR A 249 9.59 -7.12 -13.87
C THR A 249 8.24 -7.00 -14.57
N ALA A 250 7.15 -6.89 -13.80
CA ALA A 250 5.84 -6.59 -14.35
C ALA A 250 5.83 -5.13 -14.85
N GLN A 251 5.47 -4.94 -16.11
CA GLN A 251 5.28 -3.62 -16.71
C GLN A 251 4.03 -2.97 -16.07
N ALA A 252 4.14 -1.67 -15.76
CA ALA A 252 3.03 -0.84 -15.30
C ALA A 252 2.01 -0.57 -16.42
#